data_AF-A0A2V8P1Y7-F1
#
_entry.id   AF-A0A2V8P1Y7-F1
#
_cell.length_a   1.000
_cell.length_b   1.000
_cell.length_c   1.000
_cell.angle_alpha   90.00
_cell.angle_beta   90.00
_cell.angle_gamma   90.00
#
_symmetry.space_group_name_H-M   'P 1'
#
loop_
_entity.id
_entity.type
_entity.pdbx_description
1 polymer ?
#
loop_
_entity_poly.entity_id
_entity_poly.type
_entity_poly.pdbx_seq_one_letter_code
_entity_poly.pdbx_strand_id
1 'polypeptide(L)'
;MLFYQLLNPVNRTVALLALFLEVTGCIIKTFARVFYIAPLFVLGRPAALEGFSAEQLQSVALILLKVNDQGAGAALAFFGFSTLLGGYLVFRSTFLPRWLGALSFVAGLGWLTFLYPSLGYRAFPIAALFGLLGSAATIFWLLVFGVNEERWVKQSGSGAGS
;
A
#
# COMPACT_ATOMS: atom_id res chain seq x y z
N MET A 1 -8.77 0.65 8.04
CA MET A 1 -9.96 0.98 8.87
C MET A 1 -9.59 1.75 10.15
N LEU A 2 -8.68 1.26 11.01
CA LEU A 2 -8.28 1.96 12.24
C LEU A 2 -7.69 3.35 11.97
N PHE A 3 -6.78 3.47 11.01
CA PHE A 3 -6.22 4.76 10.58
C PHE A 3 -7.28 5.72 10.04
N TYR A 4 -8.33 5.21 9.37
CA TYR A 4 -9.44 6.03 8.93
C TYR A 4 -10.17 6.65 10.13
N GLN A 5 -10.53 5.85 11.14
CA GLN A 5 -11.19 6.35 12.34
C GLN A 5 -10.32 7.36 13.08
N LEU A 6 -9.02 7.10 13.17
CA LEU A 6 -8.05 7.98 13.82
C LEU A 6 -7.92 9.34 13.11
N LEU A 7 -7.88 9.35 11.76
CA LEU A 7 -7.58 10.53 10.97
C LEU A 7 -8.81 11.27 10.41
N ASN A 8 -9.99 10.65 10.47
CA ASN A 8 -11.27 11.24 10.06
C ASN A 8 -11.53 12.64 10.67
N PRO A 9 -11.21 12.92 11.96
CA PRO A 9 -11.33 14.26 12.54
C PRO A 9 -10.53 15.36 11.84
N VAL A 10 -9.47 15.01 11.10
CA VAL A 10 -8.64 15.98 10.38
C VAL A 10 -9.31 16.39 9.06
N ASN A 11 -9.75 15.39 8.28
CA ASN A 11 -10.57 15.59 7.08
C ASN A 11 -11.21 14.25 6.66
N ARG A 12 -12.53 14.15 6.76
CA ARG A 12 -13.28 12.94 6.46
C ARG A 12 -13.11 12.46 5.02
N THR A 13 -13.20 13.37 4.07
CA THR A 13 -13.13 13.05 2.64
C THR A 13 -11.76 12.49 2.28
N VAL A 14 -10.67 13.13 2.72
CA VAL A 14 -9.31 12.67 2.45
C VAL A 14 -9.03 11.34 3.15
N ALA A 15 -9.52 11.15 4.38
CA ALA A 15 -9.38 9.89 5.10
C ALA A 15 -10.13 8.74 4.41
N LEU A 16 -11.34 9.00 3.88
CA LEU A 16 -12.10 8.04 3.09
C LEU A 16 -11.39 7.69 1.78
N LEU A 17 -10.85 8.69 1.07
CA LEU A 17 -10.10 8.47 -0.18
C LEU A 17 -8.86 7.61 0.08
N ALA A 18 -8.10 7.92 1.13
CA ALA A 18 -6.93 7.12 1.52
C ALA A 18 -7.31 5.66 1.80
N LEU A 19 -8.40 5.44 2.55
CA LEU A 19 -8.91 4.10 2.85
C LEU A 19 -9.35 3.36 1.58
N PHE A 20 -10.09 4.02 0.69
CA PHE A 20 -10.58 3.41 -0.54
C PHE A 20 -9.41 2.97 -1.42
N LEU A 21 -8.43 3.85 -1.62
CA LEU A 21 -7.21 3.55 -2.36
C LEU A 21 -6.41 2.39 -1.74
N GLU A 22 -6.32 2.34 -0.41
CA GLU A 22 -5.68 1.24 0.31
C GLU A 22 -6.38 -0.09 0.02
N VAL A 23 -7.71 -0.10 0.16
CA VAL A 23 -8.52 -1.32 -0.09
C VAL A 23 -8.42 -1.75 -1.56
N THR A 24 -8.49 -0.82 -2.51
CA THR A 24 -8.30 -1.12 -3.93
C THR A 24 -6.92 -1.72 -4.19
N GLY A 25 -5.86 -1.15 -3.62
CA GLY A 25 -4.50 -1.71 -3.71
C GLY A 25 -4.42 -3.13 -3.14
N CYS A 26 -5.06 -3.39 -2.00
CA CYS A 26 -5.14 -4.73 -1.41
C CYS A 26 -5.87 -5.73 -2.30
N ILE A 27 -6.98 -5.33 -2.93
CA ILE A 27 -7.74 -6.18 -3.86
C ILE A 27 -6.88 -6.53 -5.07
N ILE A 28 -6.27 -5.53 -5.72
CA ILE A 28 -5.40 -5.73 -6.89
C ILE A 28 -4.23 -6.65 -6.53
N LYS A 29 -3.54 -6.37 -5.41
CA LYS A 29 -2.39 -7.16 -4.95
C LYS A 29 -2.80 -8.61 -4.67
N THR A 30 -3.92 -8.82 -4.01
CA THR A 30 -4.42 -10.16 -3.67
C THR A 30 -4.81 -10.93 -4.94
N PHE A 31 -5.51 -10.29 -5.86
CA PHE A 31 -5.85 -10.89 -7.15
C PHE A 31 -4.61 -11.23 -7.98
N ALA A 32 -3.60 -10.35 -7.99
CA ALA A 32 -2.33 -10.62 -8.67
C ALA A 32 -1.65 -11.91 -8.18
N ARG A 33 -1.82 -12.27 -6.89
CA ARG A 33 -1.28 -13.53 -6.34
C ARG A 33 -1.89 -14.79 -6.92
N VAL A 34 -3.07 -14.72 -7.54
CA VAL A 34 -3.60 -15.85 -8.31
C VAL A 34 -2.62 -16.26 -9.41
N PHE A 35 -2.04 -15.28 -10.13
CA PHE A 35 -1.04 -15.51 -11.17
C PHE A 35 0.34 -15.91 -10.62
N TYR A 36 0.59 -15.70 -9.33
CA TYR A 36 1.79 -16.20 -8.66
C TYR A 36 1.69 -17.69 -8.32
N ILE A 37 0.50 -18.16 -7.96
CA ILE A 37 0.25 -19.56 -7.57
C ILE A 37 -0.06 -20.43 -8.79
N ALA A 38 -0.74 -19.87 -9.82
CA ALA A 38 -1.10 -20.55 -11.06
C ALA A 38 0.03 -21.39 -11.72
N PRO A 39 1.30 -20.92 -11.77
CA PRO A 39 2.43 -21.71 -12.27
C PRO A 39 2.57 -23.10 -11.66
N LEU A 40 2.24 -23.28 -10.38
CA LEU A 40 2.34 -24.58 -9.70
C LEU A 40 1.39 -25.62 -10.30
N PHE A 41 0.18 -25.19 -10.69
CA PHE A 41 -0.80 -26.05 -11.34
C PHE A 41 -0.43 -26.36 -12.80
N VAL A 42 0.11 -25.37 -13.51
CA VAL A 42 0.56 -25.53 -14.91
C VAL A 42 1.75 -26.49 -14.99
N LEU A 43 2.74 -26.31 -14.10
CA LEU A 43 3.94 -27.15 -14.06
C LEU A 43 3.68 -28.54 -13.46
N GLY A 44 2.62 -28.69 -12.66
CA GLY A 44 2.17 -29.99 -12.13
C GLY A 44 1.63 -30.95 -13.19
N ARG A 45 1.49 -30.51 -14.46
CA ARG A 45 1.07 -31.32 -15.63
C ARG A 45 -0.17 -32.20 -15.38
N PRO A 46 -1.34 -31.61 -15.11
CA PRO A 46 -2.60 -32.36 -15.14
C PRO A 46 -2.84 -32.96 -16.53
N ALA A 47 -3.65 -34.03 -16.60
CA ALA A 47 -3.98 -34.75 -17.84
C ALA A 47 -4.49 -33.82 -18.96
N ALA A 48 -5.18 -32.73 -18.60
CA ALA A 48 -5.64 -31.70 -19.54
C ALA A 48 -4.52 -30.95 -20.29
N LEU A 49 -3.26 -31.07 -19.85
CA LEU A 49 -2.08 -30.40 -20.41
C LEU A 49 -1.07 -31.36 -21.06
N GLU A 50 -1.41 -32.64 -21.25
CA GLU A 50 -0.52 -33.66 -21.85
C GLU A 50 -0.06 -33.32 -23.28
N GLY A 51 -0.84 -32.53 -24.02
CA GLY A 51 -0.49 -32.09 -25.37
C GLY A 51 0.55 -30.96 -25.44
N PHE A 52 0.99 -30.42 -24.30
CA PHE A 52 1.98 -29.35 -24.25
C PHE A 52 3.39 -29.87 -23.93
N SER A 53 4.40 -29.29 -24.57
CA SER A 53 5.80 -29.56 -24.24
C SER A 53 6.20 -28.95 -22.90
N ALA A 54 7.33 -29.41 -22.34
CA ALA A 54 7.87 -28.87 -21.10
C ALA A 54 8.15 -27.37 -21.18
N GLU A 55 8.74 -26.97 -22.29
CA GLU A 55 9.19 -25.62 -22.60
C GLU A 55 7.99 -24.67 -22.78
N GLN A 56 6.90 -25.17 -23.38
CA GLN A 56 5.65 -24.42 -23.51
C GLN A 56 5.04 -24.13 -22.13
N LEU A 57 4.97 -25.12 -21.25
CA LEU A 57 4.45 -24.95 -19.88
C LEU A 57 5.31 -24.02 -19.04
N GLN A 58 6.64 -24.10 -19.18
CA GLN A 58 7.56 -23.15 -18.52
C GLN A 58 7.37 -21.72 -19.02
N SER A 59 7.14 -21.53 -20.32
CA SER A 59 6.89 -20.20 -20.89
C SER A 59 5.59 -19.60 -20.36
N VAL A 60 4.52 -20.40 -20.24
CA VAL A 60 3.26 -20.00 -19.63
C VAL A 60 3.46 -19.64 -18.16
N ALA A 61 4.17 -20.47 -17.39
CA ALA A 61 4.52 -20.19 -16.00
C ALA A 61 5.25 -18.83 -15.84
N LEU A 62 6.21 -18.55 -16.72
CA LEU A 62 6.93 -17.27 -16.71
C LEU A 62 6.01 -16.08 -17.02
N ILE A 63 5.09 -16.21 -17.98
CA ILE A 63 4.13 -15.15 -18.31
C ILE A 63 3.22 -14.88 -17.11
N LEU A 64 2.71 -15.92 -16.45
CA LEU A 64 1.88 -15.78 -15.24
C LEU A 64 2.63 -15.04 -14.12
N LEU A 65 3.90 -15.39 -13.88
CA LEU A 65 4.74 -14.69 -12.90
C LEU A 65 4.94 -13.22 -13.26
N LYS A 66 5.17 -12.89 -14.54
CA LYS A 66 5.27 -11.50 -15.02
C LYS A 66 3.97 -10.72 -14.85
N VAL A 67 2.83 -11.35 -15.09
CA VAL A 67 1.50 -10.73 -14.87
C VAL A 67 1.28 -10.45 -13.38
N ASN A 68 1.63 -11.40 -12.50
CA ASN A 68 1.62 -11.15 -11.06
C ASN A 68 2.50 -9.95 -10.68
N ASP A 69 3.73 -9.89 -11.21
CA ASP A 69 4.69 -8.83 -10.88
C ASP A 69 4.18 -7.44 -11.31
N GLN A 70 3.63 -7.34 -12.53
CA GLN A 70 2.98 -6.12 -13.01
C GLN A 70 1.75 -5.74 -12.17
N GLY A 71 0.90 -6.72 -11.81
CA GLY A 71 -0.26 -6.50 -10.93
C GLY A 71 0.15 -6.03 -9.53
N ALA A 72 1.23 -6.58 -8.99
CA ALA A 72 1.82 -6.14 -7.72
C ALA A 72 2.36 -4.71 -7.82
N GLY A 73 3.04 -4.36 -8.91
CA GLY A 73 3.47 -2.99 -9.20
C GLY A 73 2.30 -2.00 -9.26
N ALA A 74 1.23 -2.34 -9.98
CA ALA A 74 0.02 -1.52 -10.03
C ALA A 74 -0.57 -1.28 -8.63
N ALA A 75 -0.65 -2.31 -7.80
CA ALA A 75 -1.11 -2.17 -6.42
C ALA A 75 -0.23 -1.23 -5.57
N LEU A 76 1.09 -1.20 -5.79
CA LEU A 76 1.98 -0.27 -5.10
C LEU A 76 1.66 1.19 -5.45
N ALA A 77 1.23 1.50 -6.68
CA ALA A 77 0.82 2.87 -7.03
C ALA A 77 -0.40 3.32 -6.20
N PHE A 78 -1.40 2.45 -6.02
CA PHE A 78 -2.56 2.73 -5.15
C PHE A 78 -2.15 2.92 -3.69
N PHE A 79 -1.24 2.08 -3.18
CA PHE A 79 -0.64 2.29 -1.85
C PHE A 79 0.14 3.59 -1.77
N GLY A 80 0.81 4.02 -2.83
CA GLY A 80 1.49 5.32 -2.88
C GLY A 80 0.55 6.48 -2.69
N PHE A 81 -0.57 6.52 -3.42
CA PHE A 81 -1.60 7.55 -3.21
C PHE A 81 -2.18 7.49 -1.80
N SER A 82 -2.55 6.30 -1.32
CA SER A 82 -3.10 6.13 0.03
C SER A 82 -2.13 6.60 1.12
N THR A 83 -0.86 6.20 1.03
CA THR A 83 0.19 6.56 2.00
C THR A 83 0.49 8.06 1.96
N LEU A 84 0.47 8.67 0.78
CA LEU A 84 0.65 10.12 0.62
C LEU A 84 -0.47 10.91 1.29
N LEU A 85 -1.73 10.52 1.05
CA LEU A 85 -2.89 11.14 1.71
C LEU A 85 -2.89 10.91 3.22
N GLY A 86 -2.56 9.69 3.67
CA GLY A 86 -2.41 9.36 5.09
C GLY A 86 -1.31 10.19 5.75
N GLY A 87 -0.15 10.31 5.11
CA GLY A 87 0.97 11.13 5.59
C GLY A 87 0.60 12.62 5.69
N TYR A 88 -0.13 13.14 4.70
CA TYR A 88 -0.69 14.50 4.75
C TYR A 88 -1.62 14.69 5.95
N LEU A 89 -2.54 13.76 6.21
CA LEU A 89 -3.45 13.83 7.35
C LEU A 89 -2.70 13.78 8.68
N VAL A 90 -1.69 12.91 8.82
CA VAL A 90 -0.84 12.85 10.02
C VAL A 90 -0.07 14.16 10.20
N PHE A 91 0.47 14.74 9.12
CA PHE A 91 1.19 16.01 9.16
C PHE A 91 0.29 17.18 9.61
N ARG A 92 -0.98 17.18 9.17
CA ARG A 92 -2.00 18.17 9.56
C ARG A 92 -2.64 17.89 10.92
N SER A 93 -2.48 16.68 11.45
CA SER A 93 -3.00 16.34 12.77
C SER A 93 -2.28 17.12 13.87
N THR A 94 -3.00 17.38 14.97
CA THR A 94 -2.43 17.99 16.16
C THR A 94 -2.03 16.98 17.23
N PHE A 95 -2.46 15.73 17.04
CA PHE A 95 -2.40 14.64 18.01
C PHE A 95 -1.33 13.57 17.70
N LEU A 96 -0.73 13.59 16.50
CA LEU A 96 0.45 12.81 16.14
C LEU A 96 1.65 13.71 15.79
N PRO A 97 2.89 13.23 15.92
CA PRO A 97 4.06 13.94 15.45
C PRO A 97 4.05 14.17 13.95
N ARG A 98 4.29 15.42 13.54
CA ARG A 98 4.30 15.80 12.12
C ARG A 98 5.38 15.10 11.31
N TRP A 99 6.51 14.76 11.93
CA TRP A 99 7.61 14.08 11.26
C TRP A 99 7.23 12.66 10.79
N LEU A 100 6.32 11.97 11.49
CA LEU A 100 5.76 10.68 11.02
C LEU A 100 4.95 10.87 9.73
N GLY A 101 4.20 11.96 9.66
CA GLY A 101 3.45 12.34 8.46
C GLY A 101 4.38 12.66 7.29
N ALA A 102 5.46 13.41 7.54
CA ALA A 102 6.46 13.72 6.52
C ALA A 102 7.16 12.46 6.00
N LEU A 103 7.54 11.54 6.89
CA LEU A 103 8.16 10.27 6.52
C LEU A 103 7.22 9.39 5.67
N SER A 104 5.94 9.32 6.07
CA SER A 104 4.90 8.62 5.30
C SER A 104 4.67 9.26 3.94
N PHE A 105 4.68 10.59 3.86
CA PHE A 105 4.54 11.33 2.61
C PHE A 105 5.67 11.00 1.62
N VAL A 106 6.93 11.00 2.11
CA VAL A 106 8.10 10.62 1.31
C VAL A 106 8.01 9.15 0.85
N ALA A 107 7.59 8.24 1.72
CA ALA A 107 7.37 6.85 1.35
C ALA A 107 6.28 6.72 0.26
N GLY A 108 5.18 7.47 0.39
CA GLY A 108 4.11 7.53 -0.62
C GLY A 108 4.62 7.96 -1.99
N LEU A 109 5.46 9.00 -2.06
CA LEU A 109 6.12 9.41 -3.30
C LEU A 109 7.00 8.30 -3.88
N GLY A 110 7.72 7.58 -3.02
CA GLY A 110 8.50 6.40 -3.42
C GLY A 110 7.64 5.35 -4.10
N TRP A 111 6.47 5.01 -3.54
CA TRP A 111 5.55 4.05 -4.15
C TRP A 111 4.89 4.54 -5.44
N LEU A 112 4.64 5.86 -5.58
CA LEU A 112 4.08 6.44 -6.80
C LEU A 112 4.99 6.28 -8.03
N THR A 113 6.28 5.97 -7.85
CA THR A 113 7.16 5.63 -8.97
C THR A 113 6.67 4.39 -9.73
N PHE A 114 5.86 3.52 -9.13
CA PHE A 114 5.24 2.37 -9.79
C PHE A 114 4.10 2.74 -10.76
N LEU A 115 3.71 4.01 -10.88
CA LEU A 115 2.93 4.49 -12.03
C LEU A 115 3.66 4.25 -13.36
N TYR A 116 4.99 4.21 -13.31
CA TYR A 116 5.84 3.81 -14.41
C TYR A 116 6.76 2.67 -13.93
N PRO A 117 6.39 1.39 -14.14
CA PRO A 117 7.04 0.25 -13.48
C PRO A 117 8.57 0.22 -13.59
N SER A 118 9.15 0.60 -14.73
CA SER A 118 10.60 0.63 -14.90
C SER A 118 11.31 1.63 -13.99
N LEU A 119 10.68 2.75 -13.64
CA LEU A 119 11.15 3.66 -12.59
C LEU A 119 10.90 3.07 -11.21
N GLY A 120 9.74 2.46 -11.00
CA GLY A 120 9.37 1.74 -9.77
C GLY A 120 10.43 0.75 -9.32
N TYR A 121 10.86 -0.17 -10.19
CA TYR A 121 11.87 -1.18 -9.85
C TYR A 121 13.24 -0.57 -9.53
N ARG A 122 13.61 0.54 -10.16
CA ARG A 122 14.87 1.25 -9.86
C ARG A 122 14.82 1.97 -8.52
N ALA A 123 13.67 2.59 -8.22
CA ALA A 123 13.44 3.32 -6.98
C ALA A 123 13.10 2.40 -5.80
N PHE A 124 12.70 1.14 -6.06
CA PHE A 124 12.17 0.21 -5.06
C PHE A 124 13.05 0.06 -3.81
N PRO A 125 14.38 -0.11 -3.87
CA PRO A 125 15.19 -0.27 -2.66
C PRO A 125 15.10 0.95 -1.74
N ILE A 126 15.10 2.15 -2.32
CA ILE A 126 15.02 3.42 -1.58
C ILE A 126 13.59 3.62 -1.07
N ALA A 127 12.59 3.43 -1.92
CA ALA A 127 11.18 3.53 -1.54
C ALA A 127 10.80 2.56 -0.42
N ALA A 128 11.26 1.30 -0.51
CA ALA A 128 11.06 0.28 0.49
C ALA A 128 11.76 0.61 1.82
N LEU A 129 12.96 1.19 1.77
CA LEU A 129 13.66 1.64 2.99
C LEU A 129 12.85 2.73 3.70
N PHE A 130 12.42 3.79 3.00
CA PHE A 130 11.61 4.85 3.60
C PHE A 130 10.24 4.35 4.06
N GLY A 131 9.61 3.45 3.28
CA GLY A 131 8.37 2.79 3.68
C GLY A 131 8.53 1.99 4.97
N LEU A 132 9.58 1.16 5.07
CA LEU A 132 9.86 0.34 6.25
C LEU A 132 10.17 1.23 7.47
N LEU A 133 11.02 2.23 7.31
CA LEU A 133 11.34 3.18 8.38
C LEU A 133 10.10 3.96 8.83
N GLY A 134 9.27 4.42 7.90
CA GLY A 134 8.01 5.10 8.18
C GLY A 134 7.03 4.24 8.96
N SER A 135 6.82 3.01 8.50
CA SER A 135 5.95 2.06 9.19
C SER A 135 6.50 1.68 10.57
N ALA A 136 7.79 1.34 10.67
CA ALA A 136 8.41 0.97 11.94
C ALA A 136 8.37 2.11 12.96
N ALA A 137 8.69 3.34 12.53
CA ALA A 137 8.62 4.52 13.38
C ALA A 137 7.19 4.81 13.85
N THR A 138 6.20 4.69 12.95
CA THR A 138 4.78 4.90 13.29
C THR A 138 4.28 3.84 14.25
N ILE A 139 4.60 2.57 14.01
CA ILE A 139 4.23 1.45 14.90
C ILE A 139 4.86 1.65 16.28
N PHE A 140 6.17 1.90 16.32
CA PHE A 140 6.87 2.15 17.58
C PHE A 140 6.26 3.33 18.35
N TRP A 141 5.98 4.45 17.66
CA TRP A 141 5.36 5.60 18.29
C TRP A 141 3.99 5.28 18.89
N LEU A 142 3.12 4.63 18.12
CA LEU A 142 1.77 4.28 18.57
C LEU A 142 1.78 3.28 19.73
N LEU A 143 2.76 2.37 19.78
CA LEU A 143 2.90 1.40 20.88
C LEU A 143 3.46 2.03 22.16
N VAL A 144 4.40 2.98 22.06
CA VAL A 144 5.10 3.55 23.22
C VAL A 144 4.42 4.81 23.74
N PHE A 145 4.03 5.73 22.85
CA PHE A 145 3.50 7.04 23.21
C PHE A 145 2.01 7.18 22.93
N GLY A 146 1.47 6.39 22.00
CA GLY A 146 0.08 6.48 21.59
C GLY A 146 -0.26 7.82 20.90
N VAL A 147 -1.50 8.24 21.06
CA VAL A 147 -2.08 9.46 20.47
C VAL A 147 -2.43 10.43 21.59
N ASN A 148 -2.25 11.73 21.37
CA ASN A 148 -2.73 12.73 22.32
C ASN A 148 -4.27 12.81 22.27
N GLU A 149 -4.92 12.15 23.23
CA GLU A 149 -6.38 12.00 23.28
C GLU A 149 -7.10 13.34 23.41
N GLU A 150 -6.62 14.25 24.28
CA GLU A 150 -7.24 15.58 24.45
C GLU A 150 -7.28 16.38 23.15
N ARG A 151 -6.17 16.38 22.40
CA ARG A 151 -6.09 17.08 21.11
C ARG A 151 -6.93 16.39 20.05
N TRP A 152 -6.99 15.07 20.08
CA TRP A 152 -7.83 14.29 19.18
C TRP A 152 -9.31 14.59 19.40
N VAL A 153 -9.79 14.58 20.65
CA VAL A 153 -11.18 14.91 21.02
C VAL A 153 -11.53 16.35 20.65
N LYS A 154 -10.63 17.32 20.91
CA LYS A 154 -10.82 18.71 20.48
C LYS A 154 -10.98 18.81 18.97
N GLN A 155 -10.11 18.14 18.21
CA GLN A 155 -10.14 18.17 16.75
C GLN A 155 -11.39 17.45 16.19
N SER A 156 -11.87 16.39 16.84
CA SER A 156 -13.15 15.74 16.46
C SER A 156 -14.37 16.61 16.76
N GLY A 157 -14.35 17.39 17.85
CA GLY A 157 -15.43 18.32 18.19
C GLY A 157 -15.51 19.51 17.23
N SER A 158 -14.38 20.01 16.74
CA SER A 158 -14.34 21.11 15.76
C SER A 158 -14.79 20.71 14.35
N GLY A 159 -14.66 19.43 13.96
CA GLY A 159 -15.07 18.93 12.64
C GLY A 159 -16.55 18.52 12.53
N ALA A 160 -17.29 18.47 13.64
CA ALA A 160 -18.72 18.13 13.65
C ALA A 160 -19.65 19.32 13.35
N GLY A 161 -19.09 20.52 13.15
CA GLY A 161 -19.83 21.77 12.94
C GLY A 161 -19.66 22.43 11.57
N SER A 162 -19.10 21.72 10.57
CA SER A 162 -18.89 22.23 9.20
C SER A 162 -19.58 21.37 8.15
#